data_AF-A0A969Q5A1-F1
#
_entry.id   AF-A0A969Q5A1-F1
#
_cell.length_a   1.000
_cell.length_b   1.000
_cell.length_c   1.000
_cell.angle_alpha   90.00
_cell.angle_beta   90.00
_cell.angle_gamma   90.00
#
_symmetry.space_group_name_H-M   'P 1'
#
loop_
_entity.id
_entity.type
_entity.pdbx_description
1 polymer ?
#
loop_
_entity_poly.entity_id
_entity_poly.type
_entity_poly.pdbx_seq_one_letter_code
_entity_poly.pdbx_strand_id
1 'polypeptide(L)'
;MTVPAFSFVLAAGGIFLILLYAYAASEAGDAIEFKYDAILRERMNQLGIVDWQDLGKKAGLSRFGVRLVRRGNVRQLTVEQMKRLATVLNLNVQEFDRTLGILPTSTTANSASEIEELRQQCFRLREELQQQKTQLTDDFRRATFEQLQTLLTNYPAARKMAEAKPDMPAKNLSALFTPLENLLSSWGFETIGSAWEQVAYNPQLHQPDVEDITEGELVYIRFVGYRNGERILVPAKVSRTLPGGMKS
;
A
#
# COMPACT_ATOMS: atom_id res chain seq x y z
N MET A 1 -35.96 43.94 -40.49
CA MET A 1 -35.14 43.20 -39.51
C MET A 1 -35.73 41.80 -39.41
N THR A 2 -35.10 40.64 -39.50
CA THR A 2 -33.73 40.16 -39.78
C THR A 2 -33.86 38.63 -39.88
N VAL A 3 -33.32 38.04 -40.96
CA VAL A 3 -32.76 36.68 -41.24
C VAL A 3 -33.39 35.39 -40.59
N PRO A 4 -33.61 34.32 -41.38
CA PRO A 4 -34.07 33.00 -40.91
C PRO A 4 -32.93 32.05 -40.49
N ALA A 5 -33.22 31.08 -39.61
CA ALA A 5 -32.29 30.04 -39.20
C ALA A 5 -32.37 28.80 -40.11
N PHE A 6 -31.19 28.35 -40.54
CA PHE A 6 -30.89 27.23 -41.42
C PHE A 6 -30.79 25.88 -40.69
N SER A 7 -30.90 24.82 -41.50
CA SER A 7 -30.18 23.53 -41.44
C SER A 7 -30.80 22.33 -40.73
N PHE A 8 -31.39 21.45 -41.57
CA PHE A 8 -31.47 20.00 -41.35
C PHE A 8 -31.10 19.25 -42.65
N VAL A 9 -29.85 19.36 -43.13
CA VAL A 9 -29.30 18.42 -44.13
C VAL A 9 -27.80 18.24 -43.90
N LEU A 10 -27.41 17.56 -42.82
CA LEU A 10 -26.01 17.20 -42.57
C LEU A 10 -25.90 15.95 -41.70
N ALA A 11 -26.56 14.86 -42.10
CA ALA A 11 -26.42 13.56 -41.42
C ALA A 11 -26.05 12.41 -42.36
N ALA A 12 -26.36 12.50 -43.67
CA ALA A 12 -26.03 11.44 -44.63
C ALA A 12 -24.60 11.53 -45.19
N GLY A 13 -24.04 12.75 -45.32
CA GLY A 13 -22.70 12.95 -45.89
C GLY A 13 -21.54 12.52 -45.00
N GLY A 14 -21.68 12.67 -43.67
CA GLY A 14 -20.63 12.31 -42.71
C GLY A 14 -20.46 10.81 -42.54
N ILE A 15 -21.55 10.04 -42.52
CA ILE A 15 -21.50 8.57 -42.43
C ILE A 15 -20.98 7.99 -43.75
N PHE A 16 -21.37 8.57 -44.90
CA PHE A 16 -20.83 8.14 -46.20
C PHE A 16 -19.33 8.45 -46.31
N LEU A 17 -18.85 9.62 -45.88
CA LEU A 17 -17.41 9.95 -45.84
C LEU A 17 -16.62 9.11 -44.83
N ILE A 18 -17.20 8.74 -43.68
CA ILE A 18 -16.54 7.83 -42.72
C ILE A 18 -16.48 6.41 -43.28
N LEU A 19 -17.53 5.94 -43.97
CA LEU A 19 -17.53 4.63 -44.63
C LEU A 19 -16.63 4.62 -45.86
N LEU A 20 -16.57 5.71 -46.65
CA LEU A 20 -15.64 5.86 -47.77
C LEU A 20 -14.20 6.02 -47.31
N TYR A 21 -13.94 6.73 -46.22
CA TYR A 21 -12.62 6.84 -45.63
C TYR A 21 -12.20 5.51 -45.00
N ALA A 22 -13.11 4.79 -44.34
CA ALA A 22 -12.85 3.45 -43.84
C ALA A 22 -12.68 2.41 -44.96
N TYR A 23 -13.35 2.57 -46.10
CA TYR A 23 -13.23 1.71 -47.29
C TYR A 23 -11.96 2.03 -48.09
N ALA A 24 -11.67 3.30 -48.36
CA ALA A 24 -10.43 3.73 -49.02
C ALA A 24 -9.18 3.49 -48.14
N ALA A 25 -9.29 3.67 -46.81
CA ALA A 25 -8.24 3.25 -45.88
C ALA A 25 -8.18 1.72 -45.70
N SER A 26 -9.20 0.97 -46.16
CA SER A 26 -9.16 -0.50 -46.18
C SER A 26 -8.40 -1.06 -47.38
N GLU A 27 -8.50 -0.45 -48.56
CA GLU A 27 -7.62 -0.77 -49.69
C GLU A 27 -6.17 -0.31 -49.44
N ALA A 28 -5.99 0.88 -48.83
CA ALA A 28 -4.65 1.37 -48.49
C ALA A 28 -3.99 0.63 -47.31
N GLY A 29 -4.78 0.01 -46.42
CA GLY A 29 -4.28 -0.69 -45.23
C GLY A 29 -3.54 -2.01 -45.50
N ASP A 30 -3.78 -2.62 -46.67
CA ASP A 30 -3.05 -3.81 -47.11
C ASP A 30 -1.78 -3.50 -47.92
N ALA A 31 -1.61 -2.23 -48.33
CA ALA A 31 -0.39 -1.72 -48.95
C ALA A 31 0.67 -1.27 -47.92
N ILE A 32 0.31 -1.15 -46.64
CA ILE A 32 1.25 -0.81 -45.56
C ILE A 32 1.91 -2.10 -45.07
N GLU A 33 3.20 -2.26 -45.36
CA GLU A 33 4.02 -3.37 -44.88
C GLU A 33 4.34 -3.19 -43.39
N PHE A 34 3.85 -4.10 -42.55
CA PHE A 34 4.18 -4.14 -41.12
C PHE A 34 5.31 -5.14 -40.84
N LYS A 35 5.97 -4.95 -39.69
CA LYS A 35 7.16 -5.71 -39.26
C LYS A 35 7.04 -7.23 -39.41
N TYR A 36 5.86 -7.80 -39.17
CA TYR A 36 5.64 -9.25 -39.24
C TYR A 36 4.91 -9.71 -40.51
N ASP A 37 4.63 -8.80 -41.45
CA ASP A 37 3.85 -9.12 -42.66
C ASP A 37 4.55 -10.16 -43.52
N ALA A 38 5.87 -10.04 -43.77
CA ALA A 38 6.61 -11.00 -44.58
C ALA A 38 6.57 -12.43 -44.01
N ILE A 39 6.82 -12.57 -42.71
CA ILE A 39 6.86 -13.85 -42.00
C ILE A 39 5.47 -14.49 -41.95
N LEU A 40 4.45 -13.67 -41.64
CA LEU A 40 3.06 -14.14 -41.59
C LEU A 40 2.53 -14.51 -42.99
N ARG A 41 2.87 -13.75 -44.04
CA ARG A 41 2.50 -14.08 -45.43
C ARG A 41 3.15 -15.38 -45.89
N GLU A 42 4.42 -15.61 -45.59
CA GLU A 42 5.10 -16.86 -45.92
C GLU A 42 4.38 -18.07 -45.31
N ARG A 43 3.99 -17.97 -44.03
CA ARG A 43 3.27 -19.03 -43.31
C ARG A 43 1.82 -19.17 -43.79
N MET A 44 1.13 -18.08 -44.06
CA MET A 44 -0.21 -18.08 -44.63
C MET A 44 -0.23 -18.76 -46.01
N ASN A 45 0.78 -18.48 -46.86
CA ASN A 45 0.94 -19.12 -48.16
C ASN A 45 1.16 -20.64 -48.04
N GLN A 46 1.97 -21.08 -47.08
CA GLN A 46 2.19 -22.51 -46.79
C GLN A 46 0.92 -23.23 -46.33
N LEU A 47 -0.03 -22.50 -45.75
CA LEU A 47 -1.30 -23.02 -45.22
C LEU A 47 -2.50 -22.73 -46.14
N GLY A 48 -2.26 -22.22 -47.35
CA GLY A 48 -3.30 -21.89 -48.32
C GLY A 48 -4.25 -20.76 -47.88
N ILE A 49 -3.80 -19.87 -47.01
CA ILE A 49 -4.55 -18.67 -46.58
C ILE A 49 -4.07 -17.50 -47.44
N VAL A 50 -4.93 -17.02 -48.34
CA VAL A 50 -4.55 -16.01 -49.33
C VAL A 50 -4.73 -14.58 -48.80
N ASP A 51 -5.65 -14.39 -47.85
CA ASP A 51 -6.06 -13.06 -47.36
C ASP A 51 -5.96 -12.93 -45.83
N TRP A 52 -5.60 -11.74 -45.36
CA TRP A 52 -5.58 -11.36 -43.96
C TRP A 52 -6.95 -11.43 -43.31
N GLN A 53 -8.02 -11.16 -44.08
CA GLN A 53 -9.37 -11.33 -43.60
C GLN A 53 -9.71 -12.80 -43.33
N ASP A 54 -9.20 -13.70 -44.15
CA ASP A 54 -9.38 -15.15 -43.97
C ASP A 54 -8.57 -15.68 -42.78
N LEU A 55 -7.38 -15.16 -42.54
CA LEU A 55 -6.64 -15.41 -41.30
C LEU A 55 -7.47 -14.99 -40.07
N GLY A 56 -8.04 -13.78 -40.11
CA GLY A 56 -8.87 -13.26 -39.01
C GLY A 56 -10.09 -14.13 -38.73
N LYS A 57 -10.83 -14.53 -39.77
CA LYS A 57 -11.99 -15.41 -39.64
C LYS A 57 -11.61 -16.77 -39.05
N LYS A 58 -10.53 -17.40 -39.55
CA LYS A 58 -10.07 -18.71 -39.07
C LYS A 58 -9.55 -18.65 -37.64
N ALA A 59 -8.85 -17.57 -37.26
CA ALA A 59 -8.29 -17.39 -35.92
C ALA A 59 -9.28 -16.79 -34.89
N GLY A 60 -10.48 -16.40 -35.31
CA GLY A 60 -11.44 -15.69 -34.45
C GLY A 60 -10.98 -14.30 -34.03
N LEU A 61 -10.20 -13.64 -34.88
CA LEU A 61 -9.67 -12.29 -34.67
C LEU A 61 -10.47 -11.26 -35.47
N SER A 62 -10.77 -10.13 -34.84
CA SER A 62 -11.27 -8.95 -35.56
C SER A 62 -10.17 -8.39 -36.48
N ARG A 63 -10.55 -7.56 -37.46
CA ARG A 63 -9.59 -6.87 -38.34
C ARG A 63 -8.54 -6.06 -37.55
N PHE A 64 -8.95 -5.51 -36.39
CA PHE A 64 -8.04 -4.85 -35.46
C PHE A 64 -7.07 -5.85 -34.82
N GLY A 65 -7.56 -7.02 -34.39
CA GLY A 65 -6.71 -8.11 -33.88
C GLY A 65 -5.67 -8.59 -34.89
N VAL A 66 -6.04 -8.77 -36.16
CA VAL A 66 -5.10 -9.13 -37.23
C VAL A 66 -4.04 -8.04 -37.43
N ARG A 67 -4.44 -6.77 -37.40
CA ARG A 67 -3.51 -5.63 -37.48
C ARG A 67 -2.55 -5.56 -36.29
N LEU A 68 -3.00 -5.92 -35.08
CA LEU A 68 -2.14 -6.00 -33.90
C LEU A 68 -1.07 -7.09 -34.06
N VAL A 69 -1.43 -8.24 -34.62
CA VAL A 69 -0.49 -9.33 -34.91
C VAL A 69 0.54 -8.91 -35.95
N ARG A 70 0.10 -8.31 -37.06
CA ARG A 70 0.97 -7.75 -38.11
C ARG A 70 2.00 -6.74 -37.57
N ARG A 71 1.61 -5.97 -36.53
CA ARG A 71 2.47 -4.99 -35.84
C ARG A 71 3.36 -5.58 -34.74
N GLY A 72 3.16 -6.83 -34.33
CA GLY A 72 3.91 -7.47 -33.24
C GLY A 72 3.35 -7.22 -31.83
N ASN A 73 2.17 -6.63 -31.71
CA ASN A 73 1.54 -6.33 -30.42
C ASN A 73 0.63 -7.47 -29.94
N VAL A 74 1.11 -8.71 -30.06
CA VAL A 74 0.33 -9.93 -29.78
C VAL A 74 -0.07 -10.04 -28.29
N ARG A 75 0.65 -9.35 -27.39
CA ARG A 75 0.33 -9.25 -25.95
C ARG A 75 -1.00 -8.57 -25.63
N GLN A 76 -1.58 -7.84 -26.58
CA GLN A 76 -2.88 -7.19 -26.42
C GLN A 76 -4.05 -8.12 -26.78
N LEU A 77 -3.78 -9.33 -27.27
CA LEU A 77 -4.79 -10.35 -27.53
C LEU A 77 -5.07 -11.15 -26.26
N THR A 78 -6.30 -11.68 -26.15
CA THR A 78 -6.62 -12.62 -25.07
C THR A 78 -5.86 -13.94 -25.27
N VAL A 79 -5.62 -14.66 -24.17
CA VAL A 79 -4.94 -15.98 -24.20
C VAL A 79 -5.64 -16.96 -25.13
N GLU A 80 -6.97 -16.91 -25.20
CA GLU A 80 -7.76 -17.74 -26.10
C GLU A 80 -7.53 -17.40 -27.57
N GLN A 81 -7.50 -16.11 -27.91
CA GLN A 81 -7.19 -15.63 -29.26
C GLN A 81 -5.76 -15.97 -29.68
N MET A 82 -4.80 -15.88 -28.76
CA MET A 82 -3.41 -16.28 -29.01
C MET A 82 -3.30 -17.79 -29.30
N LYS A 83 -4.00 -18.63 -28.53
CA LYS A 83 -4.03 -20.07 -28.76
C LYS A 83 -4.64 -20.41 -30.12
N ARG A 84 -5.77 -19.79 -30.47
CA ARG A 84 -6.42 -19.99 -31.78
C ARG A 84 -5.54 -19.51 -32.94
N LEU A 85 -4.86 -18.37 -32.79
CA LEU A 85 -3.88 -17.89 -33.77
C LEU A 85 -2.72 -18.89 -33.94
N ALA A 86 -2.16 -19.40 -32.84
CA ALA A 86 -1.10 -20.40 -32.88
C ALA A 86 -1.55 -21.69 -33.59
N THR A 87 -2.76 -22.17 -33.28
CA THR A 87 -3.34 -23.35 -33.96
C THR A 87 -3.55 -23.13 -35.45
N VAL A 88 -4.06 -21.96 -35.85
CA VAL A 88 -4.32 -21.65 -37.27
C VAL A 88 -3.04 -21.47 -38.07
N LEU A 89 -2.00 -20.90 -37.45
CA LEU A 89 -0.67 -20.77 -38.05
C LEU A 89 0.16 -22.06 -37.95
N ASN A 90 -0.40 -23.13 -37.38
CA ASN A 90 0.27 -24.40 -37.09
C ASN A 90 1.61 -24.22 -36.35
N LEU A 91 1.63 -23.31 -35.38
CA LEU A 91 2.80 -23.01 -34.56
C LEU A 91 2.63 -23.66 -33.19
N ASN A 92 3.65 -24.37 -32.73
CA ASN A 92 3.72 -24.77 -31.32
C ASN A 92 3.99 -23.54 -30.44
N VAL A 93 3.75 -23.63 -29.12
CA VAL A 93 3.86 -22.48 -28.20
C VAL A 93 5.27 -21.86 -28.22
N GLN A 94 6.33 -22.64 -28.42
CA GLN A 94 7.71 -22.16 -28.48
C GLN A 94 8.04 -21.48 -29.82
N GLU A 95 7.50 -21.99 -30.93
CA GLU A 95 7.66 -21.41 -32.27
C GLU A 95 6.84 -20.14 -32.43
N PHE A 96 5.62 -20.12 -31.89
CA PHE A 96 4.75 -18.95 -31.86
C PHE A 96 5.43 -17.78 -31.16
N ASP A 97 6.07 -18.09 -30.05
CA ASP A 97 6.83 -17.16 -29.24
C ASP A 97 8.07 -16.60 -29.96
N ARG A 98 8.87 -17.47 -30.59
CA ARG A 98 10.02 -17.06 -31.41
C ARG A 98 9.62 -16.24 -32.64
N THR A 99 8.51 -16.59 -33.28
CA THR A 99 8.06 -16.00 -34.56
C THR A 99 7.40 -14.64 -34.36
N LEU A 100 6.63 -14.46 -33.28
CA LEU A 100 5.88 -13.25 -33.00
C LEU A 100 6.44 -12.42 -31.84
N GLY A 101 7.57 -12.84 -31.25
CA GLY A 101 8.31 -12.09 -30.25
C GLY A 101 7.55 -11.89 -28.95
N ILE A 102 6.89 -12.93 -28.43
CA ILE A 102 6.13 -12.82 -27.18
C ILE A 102 7.08 -12.82 -25.97
N LEU A 103 8.20 -13.53 -26.06
CA LEU A 103 9.34 -13.54 -25.15
C LEU A 103 10.54 -12.86 -25.82
N PRO A 104 11.28 -12.02 -25.09
CA PRO A 104 12.49 -11.39 -25.61
C PRO A 104 13.58 -12.45 -25.83
N THR A 105 13.87 -12.80 -27.08
CA THR A 105 14.90 -13.79 -27.46
C THR A 105 16.31 -13.21 -27.55
N SER A 106 16.58 -12.04 -26.97
CA SER A 106 17.92 -11.43 -26.95
C SER A 106 18.31 -10.80 -25.59
N THR A 107 17.63 -11.14 -24.49
CA THR A 107 17.90 -10.51 -23.17
C THR A 107 18.48 -11.49 -22.14
N THR A 108 18.65 -12.79 -22.39
CA THR A 108 18.97 -13.76 -21.33
C THR A 108 20.31 -13.51 -20.62
N ALA A 109 21.34 -13.01 -21.33
CA ALA A 109 22.63 -12.67 -20.72
C ALA A 109 22.59 -11.35 -19.92
N ASN A 110 21.94 -10.31 -20.45
CA ASN A 110 21.78 -9.03 -19.75
C ASN A 110 20.82 -9.14 -18.56
N SER A 111 19.77 -9.96 -18.68
CA SER A 111 18.83 -10.25 -17.59
C SER A 111 19.52 -10.98 -16.44
N ALA A 112 20.44 -11.90 -16.72
CA ALA A 112 21.14 -12.65 -15.69
C ALA A 112 22.10 -11.77 -14.88
N SER A 113 22.83 -10.87 -15.55
CA SER A 113 23.67 -9.85 -14.88
C SER A 113 22.81 -8.90 -14.04
N GLU A 114 21.72 -8.40 -14.60
CA GLU A 114 20.79 -7.49 -13.91
C GLU A 114 20.14 -8.16 -12.69
N ILE A 115 19.75 -9.44 -12.79
CA ILE A 115 19.21 -10.22 -11.66
C ILE A 115 20.27 -10.38 -10.56
N GLU A 116 21.53 -10.62 -10.92
CA GLU A 116 22.60 -10.77 -9.93
C GLU A 116 22.95 -9.44 -9.25
N GLU A 117 23.01 -8.34 -10.01
CA GLU A 117 23.17 -6.98 -9.48
C GLU A 117 22.02 -6.61 -8.53
N LEU A 118 20.77 -6.92 -8.91
CA LEU A 118 19.61 -6.69 -8.05
C LEU A 118 19.66 -7.53 -6.78
N ARG A 119 20.11 -8.79 -6.86
CA ARG A 119 20.30 -9.64 -5.67
C ARG A 119 21.35 -9.08 -4.73
N GLN A 120 22.47 -8.61 -5.25
CA GLN A 120 23.52 -7.96 -4.46
C GLN A 120 23.03 -6.67 -3.81
N GLN A 121 22.25 -5.85 -4.53
CA GLN A 121 21.61 -4.66 -3.98
C GLN A 121 20.62 -5.02 -2.86
N CYS A 122 19.78 -6.04 -3.06
CA CYS A 122 18.86 -6.52 -2.02
C CYS A 122 19.60 -7.03 -0.79
N PHE A 123 20.72 -7.72 -0.98
CA PHE A 123 21.56 -8.20 0.12
C PHE A 123 22.14 -7.02 0.91
N ARG A 124 22.76 -6.05 0.22
CA ARG A 124 23.31 -4.84 0.84
C ARG A 124 22.25 -4.04 1.59
N LEU A 125 21.09 -3.80 0.98
CA LEU A 125 19.98 -3.07 1.61
C LEU A 125 19.47 -3.77 2.87
N ARG A 126 19.44 -5.11 2.89
CA ARG A 126 19.07 -5.87 4.09
C ARG A 126 20.09 -5.71 5.20
N GLU A 127 21.38 -5.75 4.87
CA GLU A 127 22.44 -5.51 5.85
C GLU A 127 22.38 -4.08 6.40
N GLU A 128 22.20 -3.08 5.54
CA GLU A 128 22.04 -1.67 5.93
C GLU A 128 20.83 -1.47 6.85
N LEU A 129 19.66 -2.05 6.52
CA LEU A 129 18.47 -1.99 7.39
C LEU A 129 18.70 -2.64 8.76
N GLN A 130 19.43 -3.76 8.80
CA GLN A 130 19.74 -4.43 10.05
C GLN A 130 20.70 -3.59 10.92
N GLN A 131 21.69 -2.96 10.30
CA GLN A 131 22.60 -2.03 10.98
C GLN A 131 21.85 -0.80 11.51
N GLN A 132 21.01 -0.17 10.68
CA GLN A 132 20.19 0.98 11.07
C GLN A 132 19.25 0.65 12.22
N LYS A 133 18.61 -0.52 12.21
CA LYS A 133 17.77 -0.99 13.32
C LYS A 133 18.55 -1.12 14.62
N THR A 134 19.77 -1.65 14.54
CA THR A 134 20.65 -1.81 15.71
C THR A 134 21.04 -0.43 16.26
N GLN A 135 21.51 0.46 15.39
CA GLN A 135 21.88 1.84 15.74
C GLN A 135 20.71 2.59 16.39
N LEU A 136 19.52 2.52 15.78
CA LEU A 136 18.32 3.16 16.33
C LEU A 136 17.94 2.61 17.71
N THR A 137 18.12 1.30 17.93
CA THR A 137 17.86 0.67 19.22
C THR A 137 18.83 1.19 20.29
N ASP A 138 20.11 1.33 19.95
CA ASP A 138 21.13 1.81 20.87
C ASP A 138 20.98 3.32 21.15
N ASP A 139 20.63 4.11 20.15
CA ASP A 139 20.33 5.54 20.31
C ASP A 139 19.09 5.75 21.18
N PHE A 140 18.03 4.95 20.97
CA PHE A 140 16.84 4.97 21.80
C PHE A 140 17.16 4.62 23.26
N ARG A 141 17.95 3.57 23.51
CA ARG A 141 18.36 3.17 24.87
C ARG A 141 19.14 4.27 25.57
N ARG A 142 20.08 4.89 24.86
CA ARG A 142 20.91 5.98 25.39
C ARG A 142 20.08 7.21 25.72
N ALA A 143 19.26 7.68 24.77
CA ALA A 143 18.39 8.83 24.97
C ALA A 143 17.40 8.62 26.11
N THR A 144 16.80 7.41 26.21
CA THR A 144 15.90 7.06 27.31
C THR A 144 16.62 7.08 28.65
N PHE A 145 17.85 6.53 28.71
CA PHE A 145 18.65 6.55 29.94
C PHE A 145 19.01 7.98 30.35
N GLU A 146 19.43 8.83 29.42
CA GLU A 146 19.76 10.24 29.68
C GLU A 146 18.56 11.01 30.25
N GLN A 147 17.36 10.82 29.70
CA GLN A 147 16.14 11.42 30.23
C GLN A 147 15.78 10.91 31.63
N LEU A 148 16.04 9.63 31.91
CA LEU A 148 15.76 9.01 33.21
C LEU A 148 16.93 9.08 34.20
N GLN A 149 18.07 9.69 33.84
CA GLN A 149 19.32 9.56 34.58
C GLN A 149 19.18 10.02 36.04
N THR A 150 18.51 11.15 36.26
CA THR A 150 18.27 11.70 37.61
C THR A 150 17.45 10.75 38.46
N LEU A 151 16.38 10.16 37.90
CA LEU A 151 15.57 9.16 38.60
C LEU A 151 16.42 7.92 38.92
N LEU A 152 17.11 7.37 37.92
CA LEU A 152 17.89 6.14 38.04
C LEU A 152 19.04 6.25 39.04
N THR A 153 19.64 7.43 39.16
CA THR A 153 20.73 7.70 40.10
C THR A 153 20.22 7.93 41.52
N ASN A 154 19.07 8.59 41.68
CA ASN A 154 18.57 9.03 42.99
C ASN A 154 17.61 8.04 43.66
N TYR A 155 16.86 7.22 42.91
CA TYR A 155 15.88 6.29 43.50
C TYR A 155 16.49 5.26 44.48
N PRO A 156 17.71 4.71 44.29
CA PRO A 156 18.25 3.73 45.22
C PRO A 156 18.50 4.34 46.61
N ALA A 157 19.02 5.57 46.65
CA ALA A 157 19.23 6.31 47.88
C ALA A 157 17.89 6.70 48.53
N ALA A 158 16.94 7.18 47.74
CA ALA A 158 15.60 7.51 48.20
C ALA A 158 14.88 6.30 48.82
N ARG A 159 15.00 5.12 48.19
CA ARG A 159 14.47 3.86 48.72
C ARG A 159 15.09 3.50 50.07
N LYS A 160 16.43 3.55 50.18
CA LYS A 160 17.12 3.29 51.46
C LYS A 160 16.70 4.26 52.55
N MET A 161 16.48 5.52 52.19
CA MET A 161 16.03 6.54 53.11
C MET A 161 14.59 6.28 53.61
N ALA A 162 13.69 5.87 52.73
CA ALA A 162 12.32 5.49 53.10
C ALA A 162 12.29 4.23 53.98
N GLU A 163 13.15 3.24 53.70
CA GLU A 163 13.31 2.04 54.54
C GLU A 163 13.82 2.41 55.95
N ALA A 164 14.78 3.34 56.05
CA ALA A 164 15.38 3.75 57.32
C ALA A 164 14.54 4.76 58.12
N LYS A 165 13.68 5.53 57.44
CA LYS A 165 12.81 6.55 58.05
C LYS A 165 11.37 6.35 57.56
N PRO A 166 10.61 5.42 58.19
CA PRO A 166 9.23 5.12 57.79
C PRO A 166 8.29 6.34 57.81
N ASP A 167 8.54 7.30 58.70
CA ASP A 167 7.73 8.53 58.85
C ASP A 167 8.16 9.66 57.90
N MET A 168 9.05 9.39 56.94
CA MET A 168 9.45 10.39 55.95
C MET A 168 8.23 10.87 55.15
N PRO A 169 8.01 12.19 55.03
CA PRO A 169 6.92 12.71 54.22
C PRO A 169 7.05 12.28 52.75
N ALA A 170 6.01 11.61 52.21
CA ALA A 170 5.98 11.15 50.82
C ALA A 170 6.18 12.27 49.79
N LYS A 171 5.83 13.52 50.14
CA LYS A 171 6.08 14.70 49.30
C LYS A 171 7.56 14.84 48.92
N ASN A 172 8.49 14.35 49.75
CA ASN A 172 9.93 14.40 49.48
C ASN A 172 10.34 13.50 48.31
N LEU A 173 9.49 12.53 47.94
CA LEU A 173 9.72 11.61 46.81
C LEU A 173 9.03 12.09 45.53
N SER A 174 8.09 13.04 45.59
CA SER A 174 7.30 13.46 44.42
C SER A 174 8.18 13.95 43.26
N ALA A 175 9.12 14.86 43.53
CA ALA A 175 10.01 15.43 42.52
C ALA A 175 10.91 14.40 41.81
N LEU A 176 11.12 13.22 42.42
CA LEU A 176 11.91 12.13 41.85
C LEU A 176 11.24 11.55 40.58
N PHE A 177 9.91 11.67 40.47
CA PHE A 177 9.14 11.12 39.36
C PHE A 177 8.97 12.08 38.17
N THR A 178 9.36 13.35 38.30
CA THR A 178 9.33 14.34 37.20
C THR A 178 9.97 13.84 35.89
N PRO A 179 11.12 13.13 35.90
CA PRO A 179 11.70 12.59 34.66
C PRO A 179 10.79 11.60 33.93
N LEU A 180 9.94 10.87 34.66
CA LEU A 180 8.97 9.95 34.06
C LEU A 180 7.83 10.71 33.36
N GLU A 181 7.32 11.77 33.98
CA GLU A 181 6.29 12.63 33.39
C GLU A 181 6.80 13.29 32.10
N ASN A 182 8.03 13.80 32.13
CA ASN A 182 8.67 14.40 30.96
C ASN A 182 8.89 13.38 29.83
N LEU A 183 9.35 12.16 30.15
CA LEU A 183 9.54 11.08 29.18
C LEU A 183 8.21 10.74 28.47
N LEU A 184 7.14 10.52 29.25
CA LEU A 184 5.82 10.16 28.70
C LEU A 184 5.25 11.28 27.83
N SER A 185 5.40 12.53 28.27
CA SER A 185 5.02 13.72 27.48
C SER A 185 5.81 13.81 26.17
N SER A 186 7.12 13.54 26.20
CA SER A 186 7.97 13.56 25.00
C SER A 186 7.57 12.50 23.95
N TRP A 187 6.97 11.39 24.38
CA TRP A 187 6.42 10.35 23.50
C TRP A 187 5.01 10.68 23.00
N GLY A 188 4.42 11.78 23.44
CA GLY A 188 3.05 12.18 23.09
C GLY A 188 1.98 11.36 23.83
N PHE A 189 2.33 10.72 24.94
CA PHE A 189 1.35 9.99 25.74
C PHE A 189 0.59 10.95 26.65
N GLU A 190 -0.73 10.81 26.64
CA GLU A 190 -1.64 11.61 27.44
C GLU A 190 -2.30 10.75 28.50
N THR A 191 -2.54 11.32 29.68
CA THR A 191 -3.29 10.65 30.73
C THR A 191 -4.79 10.68 30.43
N ILE A 192 -5.47 9.60 30.81
CA ILE A 192 -6.93 9.57 30.84
C ILE A 192 -7.34 10.05 32.23
N GLY A 193 -7.55 11.37 32.31
CA GLY A 193 -7.79 12.13 33.54
C GLY A 193 -6.62 12.11 34.52
N SER A 194 -6.88 12.56 35.75
CA SER A 194 -5.89 12.75 36.80
C SER A 194 -6.20 11.88 38.01
N ALA A 195 -5.19 11.52 38.80
CA ALA A 195 -5.40 10.75 40.02
C ALA A 195 -6.38 11.46 40.97
N TRP A 196 -7.42 10.75 41.38
CA TRP A 196 -8.51 11.21 42.24
C TRP A 196 -9.40 12.31 41.65
N GLU A 197 -9.27 12.59 40.35
CA GLU A 197 -10.23 13.42 39.63
C GLU A 197 -11.58 12.71 39.59
N GLN A 198 -12.65 13.47 39.80
CA GLN A 198 -14.01 12.99 39.62
C GLN A 198 -14.47 13.25 38.18
N VAL A 199 -14.84 12.20 37.48
CA VAL A 199 -15.23 12.23 36.06
C VAL A 199 -16.50 11.43 35.84
N ALA A 200 -17.25 11.74 34.78
CA ALA A 200 -18.33 10.90 34.32
C ALA A 200 -17.76 9.57 33.78
N TYR A 201 -18.34 8.45 34.20
CA TYR A 201 -17.92 7.13 33.76
C TYR A 201 -18.16 6.99 32.25
N ASN A 202 -17.09 6.62 31.53
CA ASN A 202 -17.13 6.36 30.10
C ASN A 202 -16.49 4.98 29.87
N PRO A 203 -17.26 3.94 29.48
CA PRO A 203 -16.76 2.59 29.25
C PRO A 203 -15.64 2.48 28.19
N GLN A 204 -15.51 3.46 27.29
CA GLN A 204 -14.44 3.49 26.27
C GLN A 204 -13.09 3.92 26.85
N LEU A 205 -13.10 4.71 27.93
CA LEU A 205 -11.91 5.29 28.54
C LEU A 205 -11.59 4.66 29.90
N HIS A 206 -12.61 4.16 30.58
CA HIS A 206 -12.55 3.78 31.98
C HIS A 206 -12.87 2.29 32.19
N GLN A 207 -12.12 1.68 33.10
CA GLN A 207 -12.38 0.35 33.63
C GLN A 207 -12.89 0.48 35.08
N PRO A 208 -14.15 0.13 35.36
CA PRO A 208 -14.70 0.23 36.70
C PRO A 208 -14.17 -0.90 37.59
N ASP A 209 -14.13 -0.68 38.90
CA ASP A 209 -13.76 -1.68 39.90
C ASP A 209 -14.90 -2.67 40.23
N VAL A 210 -16.14 -2.28 39.93
CA VAL A 210 -17.35 -3.07 40.03
C VAL A 210 -18.17 -2.96 38.74
N GLU A 211 -18.92 -4.00 38.39
CA GLU A 211 -19.61 -4.08 37.08
C GLU A 211 -20.92 -3.28 37.01
N ASP A 212 -21.42 -2.75 38.13
CA ASP A 212 -22.72 -2.07 38.23
C ASP A 212 -22.64 -0.54 38.07
N ILE A 213 -21.50 -0.01 37.60
CA ILE A 213 -21.35 1.42 37.31
C ILE A 213 -22.01 1.75 35.97
N THR A 214 -22.89 2.74 35.99
CA THR A 214 -23.64 3.17 34.80
C THR A 214 -22.91 4.25 34.02
N GLU A 215 -23.00 4.22 32.68
CA GLU A 215 -22.40 5.26 31.84
C GLU A 215 -22.94 6.65 32.23
N GLY A 216 -22.03 7.62 32.37
CA GLY A 216 -22.33 8.97 32.84
C GLY A 216 -22.30 9.13 34.37
N GLU A 217 -22.27 8.05 35.15
CA GLU A 217 -22.19 8.11 36.61
C GLU A 217 -20.87 8.73 37.09
N LEU A 218 -20.90 9.57 38.14
CA LEU A 218 -19.70 10.19 38.67
C LEU A 218 -18.83 9.20 39.43
N VAL A 219 -17.58 9.07 39.00
CA VAL A 219 -16.59 8.14 39.56
C VAL A 219 -15.25 8.84 39.73
N TYR A 220 -14.42 8.33 40.63
CA TYR A 220 -13.06 8.81 40.85
C TYR A 220 -12.04 7.97 40.11
N ILE A 221 -11.05 8.62 39.50
CA ILE A 221 -9.91 7.94 38.89
C ILE A 221 -8.97 7.42 39.99
N ARG A 222 -8.90 6.10 40.12
CA ARG A 222 -8.03 5.39 41.08
C ARG A 222 -6.64 5.17 40.54
N PHE A 223 -6.56 4.80 39.28
CA PHE A 223 -5.31 4.64 38.55
C PHE A 223 -5.46 5.30 37.20
N VAL A 224 -4.56 6.25 36.89
CA VAL A 224 -4.57 6.96 35.62
C VAL A 224 -4.38 5.97 34.46
N GLY A 225 -5.17 6.16 33.41
CA GLY A 225 -4.98 5.48 32.13
C GLY A 225 -4.02 6.25 31.23
N TYR A 226 -3.62 5.67 30.11
CA TYR A 226 -2.79 6.33 29.11
C TYR A 226 -3.33 6.08 27.71
N ARG A 227 -3.19 7.09 26.85
CA ARG A 227 -3.51 7.04 25.42
C ARG A 227 -2.42 7.67 24.58
N ASN A 228 -2.39 7.30 23.31
CA ASN A 228 -1.58 7.94 22.28
C ASN A 228 -2.52 8.37 21.15
N GLY A 229 -2.84 9.67 21.08
CA GLY A 229 -3.92 10.18 20.24
C GLY A 229 -5.25 9.49 20.57
N GLU A 230 -5.90 8.90 19.55
CA GLU A 230 -7.15 8.16 19.72
C GLU A 230 -6.97 6.75 20.29
N ARG A 231 -5.74 6.21 20.29
CA ARG A 231 -5.47 4.85 20.75
C ARG A 231 -5.33 4.81 22.27
N ILE A 232 -6.24 4.09 22.92
CA ILE A 232 -6.11 3.75 24.34
C ILE A 232 -5.01 2.70 24.51
N LEU A 233 -4.00 3.00 25.31
CA LEU A 233 -2.93 2.06 25.69
C LEU A 233 -3.36 1.25 26.91
N VAL A 234 -3.95 1.93 27.90
CA VAL A 234 -4.54 1.33 29.10
C VAL A 234 -5.67 2.22 29.60
N PRO A 235 -6.87 1.67 29.88
CA PRO A 235 -7.98 2.46 30.42
C PRO A 235 -7.69 2.92 31.85
N ALA A 236 -8.26 4.06 32.24
CA ALA A 236 -8.17 4.52 33.63
C ALA A 236 -9.06 3.65 34.52
N LYS A 237 -8.55 3.22 35.68
CA LYS A 237 -9.37 2.48 36.63
C LYS A 237 -10.14 3.44 37.51
N VAL A 238 -11.43 3.21 37.66
CA VAL A 238 -12.33 4.13 38.37
C VAL A 238 -13.14 3.41 39.45
N SER A 239 -13.59 4.17 40.44
CA SER A 239 -14.44 3.68 41.53
C SER A 239 -15.34 4.78 42.08
N ARG A 240 -16.45 4.42 42.73
CA ARG A 240 -17.33 5.39 43.41
C ARG A 240 -16.68 6.09 44.61
N THR A 241 -15.67 5.47 45.22
CA THR A 241 -15.07 5.95 46.49
C THR A 241 -13.55 6.09 46.43
N LEU A 242 -12.99 7.09 47.10
CA LEU A 242 -11.55 7.27 47.26
C LEU A 242 -10.93 6.27 48.26
N PRO A 243 -9.61 6.00 48.18
CA PRO A 243 -8.94 5.13 49.14
C PRO A 243 -8.87 5.79 50.53
N GLY A 244 -9.12 5.01 51.58
CA GLY A 244 -8.72 5.38 52.96
C GLY A 244 -9.41 6.60 53.57
N GLY A 245 -10.64 6.93 53.20
CA GLY A 245 -11.40 8.03 53.82
C GLY A 245 -10.86 9.43 53.52
N MET A 246 -10.02 9.58 52.49
CA MET A 246 -9.65 10.89 51.98
C MET A 246 -10.89 11.63 51.48
N LYS A 247 -11.09 12.86 51.97
CA LYS A 247 -12.20 13.72 51.59
C LYS A 247 -11.93 14.32 50.21
N SER A 248 -12.97 14.42 49.39
CA SER A 248 -12.96 15.14 48.12
C SER A 248 -12.69 16.63 48.33
#